data_AF-A0A7L0VXI0-F1
#
_entry.id   AF-A0A7L0VXI0-F1
#
_cell.length_a   1.000
_cell.length_b   1.000
_cell.length_c   1.000
_cell.angle_alpha   90.00
_cell.angle_beta   90.00
_cell.angle_gamma   90.00
#
_symmetry.space_group_name_H-M   'P 1'
#
loop_
_entity.id
_entity.type
_entity.pdbx_description
1 polymer ?
#
loop_
_entity_poly.entity_id
_entity_poly.type
_entity_poly.pdbx_seq_one_letter_code
_entity_poly.pdbx_strand_id
1 'polypeptide(L)' 'MVLADPRQAGIDALLRKIYEIYSDYALKNPFYSLEMPIRCELFDQNLKLALEVAEKAGPFGPGS' A
#
# COMPACT_ATOMS: atom_id res chain seq x y z
N MET A 1 2.50 6.35 -6.12
CA MET A 1 2.81 5.66 -7.39
C MET A 1 3.50 4.35 -7.04
N VAL A 2 2.97 3.22 -7.50
CA VAL A 2 3.54 1.88 -7.26
C VAL A 2 4.11 1.37 -8.59
N LEU A 3 5.33 0.84 -8.56
CA LEU A 3 5.97 0.19 -9.70
C LEU A 3 5.96 -1.33 -9.44
N ALA A 4 5.47 -2.11 -10.39
CA ALA A 4 5.40 -3.57 -10.32
C ALA A 4 5.67 -4.21 -11.68
N ASP A 5 6.05 -5.49 -11.70
CA ASP A 5 6.16 -6.26 -12.93
C ASP A 5 4.78 -6.33 -13.63
N PRO A 6 4.69 -6.24 -14.97
CA PRO A 6 3.43 -6.31 -15.69
C PRO A 6 2.61 -7.59 -15.41
N ARG A 7 3.26 -8.65 -14.95
CA ARG A 7 2.63 -9.94 -14.62
C ARG A 7 2.14 -10.00 -13.17
N GLN A 8 2.48 -9.02 -12.34
CA GLN A 8 2.05 -8.96 -10.96
C GLN A 8 0.53 -8.78 -10.90
N ALA A 9 -0.17 -9.77 -10.34
CA ALA A 9 -1.61 -9.69 -10.12
C ALA A 9 -1.91 -9.02 -8.77
N GLY A 10 -3.16 -8.57 -8.59
CA GLY A 10 -3.62 -8.02 -7.32
C GLY A 10 -3.13 -6.60 -6.99
N ILE A 11 -2.61 -5.87 -7.98
CA ILE A 11 -2.17 -4.47 -7.79
C ILE A 11 -3.31 -3.57 -7.33
N ASP A 12 -4.54 -3.75 -7.83
CA ASP A 12 -5.69 -2.96 -7.40
C ASP A 12 -6.01 -3.15 -5.91
N ALA A 13 -5.91 -4.39 -5.42
CA ALA A 13 -6.12 -4.71 -4.01
C ALA A 13 -5.01 -4.10 -3.13
N LEU A 14 -3.76 -4.16 -3.60
CA LEU A 14 -2.63 -3.51 -2.94
C LEU A 14 -2.82 -1.99 -2.84
N LEU A 15 -3.18 -1.33 -3.95
CA LEU A 15 -3.43 0.12 -3.98
C LEU A 15 -4.55 0.53 -3.03
N ARG A 16 -5.63 -0.26 -2.98
CA ARG A 16 -6.73 -0.02 -2.05
C ARG A 16 -6.30 -0.14 -0.59
N LYS A 17 -5.45 -1.12 -0.27
CA LYS A 17 -4.87 -1.30 1.07
C LYS A 17 -3.95 -0.14 1.46
N ILE A 18 -3.10 0.31 0.53
CA ILE A 18 -2.23 1.48 0.74
C ILE A 18 -3.06 2.74 1.00
N TYR A 19 -4.17 2.92 0.29
CA TYR A 19 -5.08 4.05 0.50
C TYR A 19 -5.74 4.03 1.88
N GLU A 20 -6.19 2.87 2.36
CA GLU A 20 -6.72 2.70 3.72
C GLU A 20 -5.67 3.08 4.77
N ILE A 21 -4.46 2.54 4.65
CA ILE A 21 -3.34 2.82 5.56
C ILE A 21 -3.03 4.33 5.56
N TYR A 22 -2.93 4.95 4.39
CA TYR A 22 -2.70 6.39 4.29
C TYR A 22 -3.81 7.21 4.96
N SER A 23 -5.07 6.83 4.74
CA SER A 23 -6.22 7.53 5.33
C SER A 23 -6.22 7.45 6.86
N ASP A 24 -5.85 6.29 7.42
CA ASP A 24 -5.80 6.09 8.87
C ASP A 24 -4.68 6.88 9.55
N TYR A 25 -3.52 7.04 8.91
CA TYR A 25 -2.37 7.69 9.53
C TYR A 25 -2.21 9.19 9.17
N ALA A 26 -2.66 9.61 7.99
CA ALA A 26 -2.54 11.00 7.53
C ALA A 26 -3.83 11.81 7.75
N LEU A 27 -5.03 11.23 7.53
CA LEU A 27 -6.29 11.98 7.57
C LEU A 27 -6.97 11.97 8.95
N LYS A 28 -6.77 10.91 9.76
CA LYS A 28 -7.36 10.85 11.11
C LYS A 28 -6.58 11.61 12.18
N ASN A 29 -5.39 12.11 11.88
CA ASN A 29 -4.63 12.93 12.82
C ASN A 29 -4.91 14.42 12.54
N PRO A 30 -5.72 15.11 13.37
CA PRO A 30 -6.06 16.51 13.16
C PRO A 30 -4.85 17.47 13.28
N PHE A 31 -3.70 16.97 13.74
CA PHE A 31 -2.44 17.72 13.84
C PHE A 31 -1.46 17.42 12.69
N TYR A 32 -1.84 16.55 11.75
CA TYR A 32 -0.96 16.16 10.66
C TYR A 32 -1.07 17.16 9.50
N SER A 33 -0.05 18.00 9.34
CA SER A 33 0.09 18.80 8.13
C SER A 33 0.45 17.90 6.96
N LEU A 34 -0.35 17.97 5.89
CA LEU A 34 -0.14 17.22 4.64
C LEU A 34 1.21 17.50 3.97
N GLU A 35 1.91 18.56 4.39
CA GLU A 35 3.24 18.96 3.91
C GLU A 35 4.40 18.29 4.68
N MET A 36 4.14 17.57 5.78
CA MET A 36 5.16 16.86 6.54
C MET A 36 5.30 15.40 6.09
N PRO A 37 6.52 14.82 6.12
CA PRO A 37 6.72 13.41 5.80
C PRO A 37 6.05 12.50 6.83
N ILE A 38 5.51 11.36 6.38
CA ILE A 38 4.90 10.34 7.24
C ILE A 38 6.00 9.69 8.07
N ARG A 39 6.06 10.06 9.36
CA ARG A 39 7.00 9.52 10.36
C ARG A 39 6.35 8.47 11.27
N CYS A 40 5.18 7.96 10.88
CA CYS A 40 4.46 7.00 11.68
C CYS A 40 5.03 5.60 11.46
N GLU A 41 5.68 5.01 12.46
CA GLU A 41 6.25 3.66 12.34
C GLU A 41 5.19 2.60 12.01
N LEU A 42 3.96 2.78 12.51
CA LEU A 42 2.83 1.93 12.19
C LEU A 42 2.45 2.00 10.71
N PHE A 43 2.61 3.15 10.05
CA PHE A 43 2.41 3.26 8.60
C PHE A 43 3.43 2.39 7.86
N ASP A 44 4.72 2.49 8.21
CA ASP A 44 5.79 1.69 7.60
C ASP A 44 5.60 0.19 7.81
N GLN A 45 5.19 -0.22 9.03
CA GLN A 45 4.91 -1.62 9.35
C GLN A 45 3.74 -2.17 8.52
N ASN A 46 2.62 -1.44 8.47
CA ASN A 46 1.44 -1.87 7.72
C ASN A 46 1.70 -1.89 6.20
N LEU A 47 2.49 -0.93 5.70
CA LEU A 47 2.90 -0.90 4.30
C LEU A 47 3.75 -2.13 3.94
N LYS A 48 4.72 -2.50 4.78
CA LYS A 48 5.52 -3.72 4.58
C LYS A 48 4.65 -4.97 4.55
N LEU A 49 3.71 -5.11 5.48
CA LEU A 49 2.78 -6.25 5.50
C LEU A 49 1.91 -6.30 4.24
N ALA A 50 1.42 -5.15 3.76
CA ALA A 50 0.64 -5.10 2.51
C ALA A 50 1.47 -5.53 1.29
N LEU A 51 2.76 -5.16 1.25
CA LEU A 51 3.68 -5.59 0.20
C LEU A 51 3.96 -7.09 0.26
N GLU A 52 4.20 -7.67 1.45
CA GLU A 52 4.39 -9.12 1.60
C GLU A 52 3.17 -9.92 1.14
N VAL A 53 1.96 -9.41 1.42
CA VAL A 53 0.71 -10.03 0.94
C VAL A 53 0.62 -9.97 -0.58
N ALA A 54 0.99 -8.83 -1.19
CA ALA A 54 1.01 -8.69 -2.64
C ALA A 54 2.07 -9.58 -3.30
N GLU A 55 3.25 -9.75 -2.71
CA GLU A 55 4.27 -10.68 -3.20
C GLU A 55 3.77 -12.13 -3.19
N LYS A 56 3.06 -12.53 -2.12
CA LYS A 56 2.45 -13.86 -1.99
C LYS A 56 1.29 -14.09 -2.96
N ALA A 57 0.64 -13.03 -3.44
CA ALA A 57 -0.42 -13.13 -4.45
C ALA A 57 0.12 -13.66 -5.79
N GLY A 58 1.44 -13.60 -6.01
CA GLY A 58 2.12 -14.17 -7.17
C GLY A 58 1.73 -13.51 -8.50
N PRO A 59 2.54 -13.71 -9.55
CA PRO A 59 2.15 -13.31 -10.89
C PRO A 59 1.10 -14.30 -11.43
N PHE A 60 -0.18 -13.91 -11.40
CA PHE A 60 -1.21 -14.65 -12.15
C PHE A 60 -1.26 -14.11 -13.58
N GLY A 61 -0.74 -14.89 -14.53
CA GLY A 61 -1.03 -14.81 -15.96
C GLY A 61 -0.18 -15.82 -16.74
N PRO A 62 -0.76 -16.66 -17.63
CA PRO A 62 -1.76 -16.25 -18.64
C PRO A 62 -3.02 -17.14 -18.73
N GLY A 63 -4.18 -16.58 -19.10
CA GLY A 63 -5.37 -17.39 -19.44
C GLY A 63 -6.71 -16.66 -19.44
N SER A 64 -6.95 -15.80 -20.44
CA SER A 64 -8.27 -15.55 -21.03
C SER A 64 -8.09 -15.12 -22.47
#